data_AF-A0A536C2N7-F1
#
_entry.id   AF-A0A536C2N7-F1
#
_cell.length_a   1.000
_cell.length_b   1.000
_cell.length_c   1.000
_cell.angle_alpha   90.00
_cell.angle_beta   90.00
_cell.angle_gamma   90.00
#
_symmetry.space_group_name_H-M   'P 1'
#
loop_
_entity.id
_entity.type
_entity.pdbx_description
1 polymer ?
#
loop_
_entity_poly.entity_id
_entity_poly.type
_entity_poly.pdbx_seq_one_letter_code
_entity_poly.pdbx_strand_id
1 'polypeptide(L)'
;MAYEAVRTEIAPTAPPRFEAVFAFADPLEAISFPFQFNLGVPKWVYRGTVDETVPWRMVDMVSFSVVQPADTTTQGFADAWEVARRQAQGYWAPSDDVRIAEILVGGSVELTTAVVPLPLLRELGVIE
;
A
#
# COMPACT_ATOMS: atom_id res chain seq x y z
N MET A 1 -5.99 13.29 -11.85
CA MET A 1 -5.54 13.71 -13.19
C MET A 1 -4.06 14.08 -13.22
N ALA A 2 -3.55 14.98 -12.37
CA ALA A 2 -2.11 15.32 -12.34
C ALA A 2 -1.19 14.12 -12.04
N TYR A 3 -1.53 13.30 -11.03
CA TYR A 3 -0.81 12.04 -10.75
C TYR A 3 -0.74 11.13 -11.98
N GLU A 4 -1.86 10.96 -12.69
CA GLU A 4 -1.93 10.02 -13.81
C GLU A 4 -1.07 10.47 -15.00
N ALA A 5 -1.01 11.78 -15.26
CA ALA A 5 -0.11 12.34 -16.26
C ALA A 5 1.36 12.08 -15.90
N VAL A 6 1.76 12.37 -14.65
CA VAL A 6 3.12 12.14 -14.16
C VAL A 6 3.48 10.65 -14.18
N ARG A 7 2.59 9.77 -13.69
CA ARG A 7 2.77 8.31 -13.74
C ARG A 7 2.99 7.84 -15.18
N THR A 8 2.17 8.31 -16.13
CA THR A 8 2.31 7.94 -17.55
C THR A 8 3.66 8.34 -18.12
N GLU A 9 4.22 9.46 -17.67
CA GLU A 9 5.54 9.93 -18.11
C GLU A 9 6.69 9.11 -17.52
N ILE A 10 6.68 8.87 -16.21
CA ILE A 10 7.83 8.28 -15.49
C ILE A 10 7.77 6.75 -15.36
N ALA A 11 6.56 6.18 -15.35
CA ALA A 11 6.30 4.77 -15.11
C ALA A 11 5.03 4.31 -15.86
N PRO A 12 5.00 4.37 -17.20
CA PRO A 12 3.79 4.09 -17.99
C PRO A 12 3.22 2.69 -17.80
N THR A 13 4.05 1.72 -17.40
CA THR A 13 3.65 0.33 -17.11
C THR A 13 3.16 0.12 -15.68
N ALA A 14 3.24 1.14 -14.82
CA ALA A 14 2.72 1.07 -13.46
C ALA A 14 1.19 1.09 -13.47
N PRO A 15 0.53 0.38 -12.54
CA PRO A 15 -0.92 0.40 -12.42
C PRO A 15 -1.46 1.83 -12.25
N PRO A 16 -2.51 2.23 -12.99
CA PRO A 16 -3.18 3.49 -12.74
C PRO A 16 -3.92 3.42 -11.40
N ARG A 17 -3.83 4.48 -10.60
CA ARG A 17 -4.39 4.52 -9.22
C ARG A 17 -5.90 4.26 -9.18
N PHE A 18 -6.62 4.61 -10.25
CA PHE A 18 -8.07 4.45 -10.31
C PHE A 18 -8.52 3.03 -10.72
N GLU A 19 -7.62 2.19 -11.22
CA GLU A 19 -7.89 0.77 -11.53
C GLU A 19 -7.14 -0.18 -10.59
N ALA A 20 -6.22 0.34 -9.78
CA ALA A 20 -5.41 -0.45 -8.86
C ALA A 20 -6.16 -0.81 -7.58
N VAL A 21 -5.85 -1.98 -7.04
CA VAL A 21 -6.19 -2.35 -5.66
C VAL A 21 -5.17 -1.72 -4.73
N PHE A 22 -5.67 -1.05 -3.67
CA PHE A 22 -4.87 -0.55 -2.58
C PHE A 22 -4.55 -1.68 -1.60
N ALA A 23 -3.27 -1.99 -1.47
CA ALA A 23 -2.77 -3.00 -0.56
C ALA A 23 -1.84 -2.39 0.49
N PHE A 24 -1.64 -3.13 1.58
CA PHE A 24 -0.76 -2.78 2.69
C PHE A 24 0.00 -4.02 3.12
N ALA A 25 1.23 -3.82 3.58
CA ALA A 25 2.06 -4.90 4.10
C ALA A 25 1.58 -5.34 5.49
N ASP A 26 1.12 -4.38 6.29
CA ASP A 26 0.65 -4.59 7.65
C ASP A 26 -0.89 -4.43 7.73
N PRO A 27 -1.62 -5.41 8.28
CA PRO A 27 -3.06 -5.29 8.46
C PRO A 27 -3.47 -4.13 9.40
N LEU A 28 -2.64 -3.70 10.34
CA LEU A 28 -2.88 -2.52 11.18
C LEU A 28 -2.74 -1.22 10.40
N GLU A 29 -1.81 -1.13 9.46
CA GLU A 29 -1.74 -0.03 8.50
C GLU A 29 -3.01 -0.04 7.62
N ALA A 30 -3.39 -1.21 7.12
CA ALA A 30 -4.59 -1.38 6.33
C ALA A 30 -5.85 -0.94 7.09
N ILE A 31 -5.96 -1.21 8.39
CA ILE A 31 -7.08 -0.79 9.22
C ILE A 31 -7.03 0.71 9.48
N SER A 32 -5.88 1.22 9.92
CA SER A 32 -5.69 2.61 10.34
C SER A 32 -5.65 3.61 9.18
N PHE A 33 -5.46 3.14 7.94
CA PHE A 33 -5.33 4.01 6.77
C PHE A 33 -6.53 4.95 6.61
N PRO A 34 -6.34 6.28 6.74
CA PRO A 34 -7.41 7.25 6.72
C PRO A 34 -7.78 7.58 5.27
N PHE A 35 -8.60 6.74 4.63
CA PHE A 35 -9.21 7.14 3.36
C PHE A 35 -10.26 8.21 3.67
N GLN A 36 -9.86 9.48 3.55
CA GLN A 36 -10.76 10.63 3.60
C GLN A 36 -11.63 10.67 2.33
N PHE A 37 -12.56 9.74 2.18
CA PHE A 37 -13.79 9.99 1.44
C PHE A 37 -14.94 9.28 2.14
N ASN A 38 -15.93 10.10 2.52
CA ASN A 38 -17.27 9.78 2.98
C ASN A 38 -17.79 8.42 2.52
N LEU A 39 -18.57 7.75 3.40
CA LEU A 39 -19.92 7.24 3.10
C LEU A 39 -20.50 6.31 4.20
N GLY A 40 -19.98 6.29 5.43
CA GLY A 40 -20.58 5.46 6.49
C GLY A 40 -20.63 3.95 6.18
N VAL A 41 -19.86 3.51 5.17
CA VAL A 41 -19.70 2.11 4.80
C VAL A 41 -18.54 1.56 5.62
N PRO A 42 -18.71 0.41 6.31
CA PRO A 42 -17.62 -0.25 6.99
C PRO A 42 -16.47 -0.53 6.02
N LYS A 43 -15.25 -0.18 6.41
CA LYS A 43 -14.04 -0.55 5.67
C LYS A 43 -13.79 -2.04 5.86
N TRP A 44 -13.87 -2.80 4.77
CA TRP A 44 -13.55 -4.23 4.79
C TRP A 44 -12.09 -4.41 4.38
N VAL A 45 -11.28 -4.87 5.33
CA VAL A 45 -9.89 -5.26 5.07
C VAL A 45 -9.89 -6.76 4.82
N TYR A 46 -9.16 -7.20 3.80
CA TYR A 46 -9.00 -8.62 3.48
C TYR A 46 -7.51 -8.96 3.43
N ARG A 47 -7.15 -10.15 3.92
CA ARG A 47 -5.90 -10.81 3.55
C ARG A 47 -6.09 -11.38 2.15
N GLY A 48 -5.03 -11.31 1.34
CA GLY A 48 -5.04 -11.83 -0.01
C GLY A 48 -3.64 -12.10 -0.51
N THR A 49 -3.57 -12.74 -1.68
CA THR A 49 -2.33 -13.05 -2.37
C THR A 49 -2.33 -12.39 -3.74
N VAL A 50 -1.18 -11.84 -4.10
CA VAL A 50 -0.91 -11.32 -5.43
C VAL A 50 -0.11 -12.39 -6.16
N ASP A 51 -0.58 -12.80 -7.33
CA ASP A 51 0.18 -13.69 -8.22
C ASP A 51 1.49 -13.01 -8.62
N GLU A 52 2.57 -13.76 -8.74
CA GLU A 52 3.90 -13.26 -9.13
C GLU A 52 3.89 -12.53 -10.49
N THR A 53 2.92 -12.84 -11.36
CA THR A 53 2.74 -12.23 -12.68
C THR A 53 1.98 -10.91 -12.64
N VAL A 54 1.32 -10.58 -11.53
CA VAL A 54 0.54 -9.36 -11.39
C VAL A 54 1.47 -8.19 -11.08
N PRO A 55 1.46 -7.12 -11.89
CA PRO A 55 2.29 -5.97 -11.63
C PRO A 55 1.80 -5.23 -10.38
N TRP A 56 2.68 -5.08 -9.40
CA TRP A 56 2.44 -4.25 -8.23
C TRP A 56 3.61 -3.29 -7.99
N ARG A 57 3.33 -2.17 -7.34
CA ARG A 57 4.29 -1.08 -7.08
C ARG A 57 4.03 -0.47 -5.72
N MET A 58 5.07 0.08 -5.11
CA MET A 58 4.92 0.99 -3.99
C MET A 58 4.94 2.42 -4.51
N VAL A 59 3.97 3.22 -4.08
CA VAL A 59 3.81 4.61 -4.50
C VAL A 59 3.81 5.50 -3.27
N ASP A 60 4.69 6.49 -3.30
CA ASP A 60 4.57 7.66 -2.45
C ASP A 60 3.82 8.76 -3.21
N MET A 61 2.59 9.02 -2.80
CA MET A 61 1.71 10.01 -3.43
C MET A 61 2.16 11.46 -3.22
N VAL A 62 3.07 11.72 -2.29
CA VAL A 62 3.57 13.06 -2.00
C VAL A 62 4.85 13.36 -2.77
N SER A 63 5.78 12.40 -2.84
CA SER A 63 6.99 12.55 -3.64
C SER A 63 6.81 12.13 -5.11
N PHE A 64 5.65 11.56 -5.46
CA PHE A 64 5.40 10.87 -6.74
C PHE A 64 6.47 9.80 -7.06
N SER A 65 7.07 9.21 -6.03
CA SER A 65 8.04 8.13 -6.23
C SER A 65 7.31 6.82 -6.48
N VAL A 66 7.79 6.09 -7.47
CA VAL A 66 7.32 4.74 -7.79
C VAL A 66 8.49 3.79 -7.58
N VAL A 67 8.39 2.93 -6.57
CA VAL A 67 9.39 1.91 -6.27
C VAL A 67 8.89 0.56 -6.75
N GLN A 68 9.73 -0.12 -7.53
CA GLN A 68 9.50 -1.49 -7.95
C GLN A 68 10.41 -2.43 -7.16
N PRO A 69 9.87 -3.52 -6.61
CA PRO A 69 10.67 -4.66 -6.20
C PRO A 69 11.47 -5.21 -7.38
N ALA A 70 12.72 -5.58 -7.15
CA ALA A 70 13.55 -6.22 -8.17
C ALA A 70 13.05 -7.64 -8.51
N ASP A 71 12.41 -8.30 -7.55
CA ASP A 71 11.83 -9.63 -7.64
C ASP A 71 10.59 -9.76 -6.73
N THR A 72 9.88 -10.88 -6.82
CA THR A 72 8.66 -11.19 -6.05
C THR A 72 8.96 -11.86 -4.71
N THR A 73 10.21 -11.81 -4.22
CA THR A 73 10.59 -12.44 -2.95
C THR A 73 10.25 -11.53 -1.76
N THR A 74 10.17 -12.13 -0.56
CA THR A 74 10.02 -11.36 0.68
C THR A 74 11.15 -10.37 0.90
N GLN A 75 12.39 -10.71 0.50
CA GLN A 75 13.53 -9.80 0.65
C GLN A 75 13.44 -8.64 -0.35
N GLY A 76 13.11 -8.94 -1.63
CA GLY A 76 12.90 -7.90 -2.64
C GLY A 76 11.78 -6.94 -2.28
N PHE A 77 10.71 -7.44 -1.64
CA PHE A 77 9.68 -6.62 -1.02
C PHE A 77 10.27 -5.71 0.07
N ALA A 78 10.98 -6.27 1.05
CA ALA A 78 11.52 -5.52 2.19
C ALA A 78 12.49 -4.41 1.74
N ASP A 79 13.32 -4.68 0.73
CA ASP A 79 14.26 -3.72 0.18
C ASP A 79 13.53 -2.56 -0.53
N ALA A 80 12.54 -2.88 -1.35
CA ALA A 80 11.71 -1.86 -2.01
C ALA A 80 10.91 -1.02 -1.00
N TRP A 81 10.41 -1.65 0.06
CA TRP A 81 9.70 -0.98 1.16
C TRP A 81 10.61 0.01 1.88
N GLU A 82 11.83 -0.40 2.20
CA GLU A 82 12.79 0.48 2.87
C GLU A 82 13.17 1.68 1.99
N VAL A 83 13.31 1.50 0.68
CA VAL A 83 13.54 2.60 -0.27
C VAL A 83 12.36 3.56 -0.29
N ALA A 84 11.13 3.05 -0.47
CA ALA A 84 9.91 3.87 -0.48
C ALA A 84 9.75 4.63 0.86
N ARG A 85 9.95 3.95 1.98
CA ARG A 85 9.91 4.51 3.33
C ARG A 85 10.91 5.64 3.53
N ARG A 86 12.18 5.46 3.13
CA ARG A 86 13.21 6.51 3.23
C ARG A 86 12.90 7.72 2.36
N GLN A 87 12.41 7.49 1.14
CA GLN A 87 12.03 8.57 0.23
C GLN A 87 10.84 9.37 0.78
N ALA A 88 9.88 8.69 1.42
CA ALA A 88 8.73 9.31 2.07
C ALA A 88 9.09 10.20 3.27
N GLN A 89 10.24 9.95 3.92
CA GLN A 89 10.72 10.72 5.07
C GLN A 89 11.33 12.09 4.69
N GLY A 90 11.61 12.36 3.40
CA GLY A 90 12.52 13.43 3.00
C GLY A 90 11.97 14.86 2.91
N TYR A 91 10.65 15.10 2.96
CA TYR A 91 10.11 16.41 2.50
C TYR A 91 9.12 17.12 3.45
N TRP A 92 8.57 16.48 4.49
CA TRP A 92 7.70 17.13 5.50
C TRP A 92 7.84 16.52 6.90
N ALA A 93 9.00 16.65 7.55
CA ALA A 93 9.03 16.58 9.01
C ALA A 93 8.64 17.96 9.57
N PRO A 94 7.35 18.17 9.89
CA PRO A 94 7.06 18.83 11.15
C PRO A 94 6.12 18.00 12.05
N SER A 95 5.74 16.77 11.69
CA SER A 95 5.06 15.85 12.61
C SER A 95 5.82 14.53 12.74
N ASP A 96 5.86 13.99 13.95
CA ASP A 96 6.43 12.69 14.30
C ASP A 96 5.62 11.50 13.73
N ASP A 97 4.76 11.73 12.74
CA ASP A 97 3.88 10.69 12.20
C ASP A 97 4.60 9.84 11.16
N VAL A 98 4.60 8.53 11.40
CA VAL A 98 5.12 7.54 10.45
C VAL A 98 4.25 7.56 9.19
N ARG A 99 4.85 7.94 8.06
CA ARG A 99 4.19 7.80 6.75
C ARG A 99 4.29 6.37 6.26
N ILE A 100 3.16 5.88 5.76
CA ILE A 100 2.96 4.53 5.23
C ILE A 100 2.96 4.63 3.71
N ALA A 101 3.87 3.91 3.04
CA ALA A 101 3.87 3.83 1.59
C ALA A 101 2.63 3.08 1.10
N GLU A 102 2.01 3.54 0.00
CA GLU A 102 0.85 2.86 -0.55
C GLU A 102 1.29 1.78 -1.53
N ILE A 103 0.67 0.60 -1.47
CA ILE A 103 0.93 -0.46 -2.44
C ILE A 103 -0.21 -0.47 -3.46
N LEU A 104 0.12 -0.29 -4.73
CA LEU A 104 -0.83 -0.36 -5.85
C LEU A 104 -0.63 -1.65 -6.62
N VAL A 105 -1.69 -2.45 -6.75
CA VAL A 105 -1.70 -3.72 -7.50
C VAL A 105 -2.56 -3.57 -8.75
N GLY A 106 -1.99 -3.79 -9.93
CA GLY A 106 -2.63 -3.55 -11.24
C GLY A 106 -3.22 -4.78 -11.90
N GLY A 107 -3.77 -5.68 -11.11
CA GLY A 107 -4.38 -6.89 -11.63
C GLY A 107 -5.25 -7.57 -10.59
N SER A 108 -5.64 -8.80 -10.90
CA SER A 108 -6.47 -9.61 -10.02
C SER A 108 -5.73 -9.96 -8.73
N VAL A 109 -6.43 -9.82 -7.60
CA VAL A 109 -5.95 -10.24 -6.29
C VAL A 109 -6.91 -11.30 -5.77
N GLU A 110 -6.37 -12.41 -5.27
CA GLU A 110 -7.18 -13.41 -4.60
C GLU A 110 -7.37 -13.01 -3.13
N LEU A 111 -8.61 -12.81 -2.71
CA LEU A 111 -8.95 -12.48 -1.33
C LEU A 111 -9.27 -13.77 -0.56
N THR A 112 -8.59 -14.01 0.54
CA THR A 112 -8.70 -15.27 1.28
C THR A 112 -9.50 -15.13 2.57
N THR A 113 -9.34 -14.04 3.31
CA THR A 113 -9.94 -13.91 4.65
C THR A 113 -10.24 -12.45 4.99
N ALA A 114 -11.45 -12.18 5.45
CA ALA A 114 -11.79 -10.88 6.01
C ALA A 114 -11.05 -10.65 7.34
N VAL A 115 -10.38 -9.51 7.46
CA VAL A 115 -9.69 -9.09 8.67
C VAL A 115 -10.70 -8.39 9.57
N VAL A 116 -10.98 -9.01 10.72
CA VAL A 116 -11.83 -8.42 11.75
C VAL A 116 -10.93 -7.73 12.79
N PRO A 117 -11.11 -6.43 13.07
CA PRO A 117 -10.16 -5.66 13.90
C PRO A 117 -9.95 -6.25 15.29
N LEU A 118 -11.01 -6.60 16.03
CA LEU A 118 -10.86 -7.09 17.41
C LEU A 118 -10.14 -8.45 17.50
N PRO A 119 -10.52 -9.50 16.73
CA PRO A 119 -9.74 -10.73 16.66
C PRO A 119 -8.30 -10.51 16.22
N LEU A 120 -8.05 -9.64 15.23
CA LEU A 120 -6.68 -9.33 14.80
C LEU A 120 -5.86 -8.71 15.93
N LEU A 121 -6.40 -7.74 16.66
CA LEU A 121 -5.69 -7.10 17.77
C LEU A 121 -5.34 -8.12 18.88
N ARG A 122 -6.18 -9.13 19.10
CA ARG A 122 -5.86 -10.25 20.01
C ARG A 122 -4.80 -11.20 19.43
N GLU A 123 -4.92 -11.57 18.16
CA GLU A 123 -3.92 -12.40 17.44
C GLU A 123 -2.53 -11.76 17.50
N LEU A 124 -2.46 -10.43 17.35
CA LEU A 124 -1.23 -9.63 17.42
C LEU A 124 -0.78 -9.32 18.85
N GLY A 125 -1.52 -9.73 19.88
CA GLY A 125 -1.19 -9.49 21.29
C GLY A 125 -1.27 -8.01 21.71
N VAL A 126 -2.02 -7.18 20.98
CA VAL A 126 -2.23 -5.76 21.30
C VAL A 126 -3.25 -5.59 22.44
N ILE A 127 -4.22 -6.50 22.52
CA ILE A 127 -5.25 -6.53 23.57
C ILE A 127 -5.49 -7.98 24.03
N GLU A 128 -6.00 -8.14 25.27
CA GLU A 128 -6.39 -9.44 25.86
C GLU A 128 -7.81 -9.91 25.44
#